data_AF-A0AAW2UG66-F1
#
_entry.id   AF-A0AAW2UG66-F1
#
_cell.length_a   1.000
_cell.length_b   1.000
_cell.length_c   1.000
_cell.angle_alpha   90.00
_cell.angle_beta   90.00
_cell.angle_gamma   90.00
#
_symmetry.space_group_name_H-M   'P 1'
#
loop_
_entity.id
_entity.type
_entity.pdbx_description
1 polymer ?
#
loop_
_entity_poly.entity_id
_entity_poly.type
_entity_poly.pdbx_seq_one_letter_code
_entity_poly.pdbx_strand_id
1 'polypeptide(L)' 'MENNSAMSNDRPTVMVTNDDGIDAPGLRALVRVLVSSNRFNVLVCAPDSYVHN' A
#
# COMPACT_ATOMS: atom_id res chain seq x y z
N MET A 1 6.14 29.57 -24.20
CA MET A 1 4.99 29.65 -23.26
C MET A 1 3.97 28.66 -23.82
N GLU A 2 3.65 27.52 -23.23
CA GLU A 2 3.81 26.96 -21.88
C GLU A 2 4.37 25.53 -21.98
N ASN A 3 5.32 25.18 -21.09
CA ASN A 3 5.78 23.80 -20.92
C ASN A 3 4.74 23.06 -20.08
N ASN A 4 3.74 22.48 -20.74
CA ASN A 4 2.85 21.52 -20.11
C ASN A 4 3.52 20.14 -20.15
N SER A 5 4.67 20.01 -19.49
CA SER A 5 5.21 18.71 -19.15
C SER A 5 4.20 18.09 -18.20
N ALA A 6 3.32 17.25 -18.74
CA ALA A 6 2.43 16.41 -17.97
C ALA A 6 3.24 15.81 -16.82
N MET A 7 3.04 16.34 -15.60
CA MET A 7 3.56 15.70 -14.41
C MET A 7 2.97 14.30 -14.47
N SER A 8 3.83 13.31 -14.73
CA SER A 8 3.37 11.94 -14.75
C SER A 8 2.61 11.70 -13.45
N ASN A 9 1.46 11.07 -13.59
CA ASN A 9 0.57 10.68 -12.50
C ASN A 9 1.23 9.62 -11.58
N ASP A 10 2.55 9.69 -11.37
CA ASP A 10 3.36 8.73 -10.63
C ASP A 10 3.19 8.96 -9.14
N ARG A 11 2.05 8.47 -8.65
CA ARG A 11 1.88 8.22 -7.22
C ARG A 11 3.03 7.34 -6.75
N PRO A 12 3.75 7.73 -5.69
CA PRO A 12 4.81 6.90 -5.14
C PRO A 12 4.26 5.51 -4.77
N THR A 13 5.04 4.48 -5.05
CA THR A 13 4.70 3.09 -4.70
C THR A 13 5.16 2.79 -3.28
N VAL A 14 4.26 2.22 -2.47
CA VAL A 14 4.53 1.81 -1.09
C VAL A 14 4.23 0.32 -0.97
N MET A 15 5.19 -0.46 -0.48
CA MET A 15 4.98 -1.85 -0.08
C MET A 15 4.70 -1.90 1.42
N VAL A 16 3.59 -2.55 1.79
CA VAL A 16 3.18 -2.76 3.17
C VAL A 16 3.29 -4.25 3.50
N THR A 17 3.88 -4.56 4.64
CA THR A 17 4.07 -5.92 5.13
C THR A 17 3.81 -5.98 6.64
N ASN A 18 3.56 -7.18 7.15
CA ASN A 18 3.45 -7.51 8.57
C ASN A 18 3.81 -9.01 8.77
N ASP A 19 3.90 -9.42 10.03
CA ASP A 19 4.15 -10.79 10.47
C ASP A 19 2.87 -11.57 10.82
N ASP A 20 1.80 -10.88 11.24
CA ASP A 20 0.51 -11.52 11.61
C ASP A 20 -0.23 -12.19 10.43
N GLY A 21 0.11 -11.83 9.20
CA GLY A 21 -0.48 -12.36 7.97
C GLY A 21 -1.40 -11.40 7.22
N ILE A 22 -1.78 -11.79 6.00
CA ILE A 22 -2.47 -10.95 5.01
C ILE A 22 -3.86 -10.50 5.46
N ASP A 23 -4.50 -11.31 6.31
CA ASP A 23 -5.84 -11.06 6.83
C ASP A 23 -5.85 -10.31 8.16
N ALA A 24 -4.68 -9.97 8.71
CA ALA A 24 -4.59 -9.29 9.98
C ALA A 24 -5.34 -7.93 9.97
N PRO A 25 -6.13 -7.63 11.02
CA PRO A 25 -6.96 -6.43 11.05
C PRO A 25 -6.13 -5.14 10.99
N GLY A 26 -4.93 -5.14 11.59
CA GLY A 26 -4.01 -4.00 11.55
C GLY A 26 -3.51 -3.69 10.14
N LEU A 27 -3.08 -4.71 9.39
CA LEU A 27 -2.64 -4.56 7.99
C LEU A 27 -3.77 -4.03 7.12
N ARG A 28 -4.97 -4.63 7.22
CA ARG A 28 -6.16 -4.20 6.45
C ARG A 28 -6.56 -2.77 6.76
N ALA A 29 -6.52 -2.35 8.02
CA ALA A 29 -6.84 -0.99 8.43
C ALA A 29 -5.86 0.03 7.83
N LEU A 30 -4.56 -0.26 7.87
CA LEU A 30 -3.52 0.61 7.30
C LEU A 30 -3.66 0.72 5.78
N VAL A 31 -3.80 -0.42 5.07
CA VAL A 31 -3.99 -0.45 3.62
C VAL A 31 -5.22 0.37 3.21
N ARG A 32 -6.33 0.26 3.96
CA ARG A 32 -7.55 1.03 3.69
C ARG A 32 -7.29 2.54 3.75
N VAL A 33 -6.54 3.02 4.74
CA VAL A 33 -6.18 4.45 4.84
C VAL A 33 -5.31 4.88 3.66
N LEU A 34 -4.26 4.11 3.34
CA LEU A 34 -3.35 4.42 2.24
C LEU A 34 -4.05 4.46 0.89
N VAL A 35 -4.93 3.50 0.61
CA VAL A 35 -5.75 3.48 -0.61
C VAL A 35 -6.71 4.66 -0.64
N SER A 36 -7.44 4.93 0.45
CA SER A 36 -8.42 6.02 0.54
C SER A 36 -7.80 7.41 0.39
N SER A 37 -6.51 7.56 0.71
CA SER A 37 -5.80 8.83 0.54
C SER A 37 -5.67 9.24 -0.93
N ASN A 38 -5.76 8.28 -1.85
CA ASN A 38 -5.51 8.48 -3.28
C ASN A 38 -4.11 9.04 -3.61
N ARG A 39 -3.12 8.84 -2.72
CA ARG A 39 -1.75 9.36 -2.87
C ARG A 39 -0.70 8.33 -3.28
N PHE A 40 -0.94 7.04 -3.08
CA PHE A 40 0.06 5.96 -3.23
C PHE A 40 -0.40 4.82 -4.12
N ASN A 41 0.50 4.23 -4.91
CA ASN A 41 0.29 2.88 -5.43
C ASN A 41 0.64 1.89 -4.31
N VAL A 42 -0.35 1.16 -3.79
CA VAL A 42 -0.16 0.29 -2.62
C VAL A 42 0.07 -1.14 -3.05
N LEU A 43 1.22 -1.70 -2.69
CA LEU A 43 1.52 -3.12 -2.80
C LEU A 43 1.46 -3.74 -1.41
N VAL A 44 0.90 -4.94 -1.30
CA VAL A 44 0.78 -5.66 -0.03
C VAL A 44 1.45 -7.01 -0.17
N CYS A 45 2.35 -7.33 0.76
CA CYS A 45 3.03 -8.62 0.83
C CYS A 45 3.12 -9.05 2.29
N ALA A 46 2.49 -10.16 2.64
CA ALA A 46 2.46 -10.71 3.99
C ALA A 46 2.33 -12.24 3.93
N PRO A 47 2.68 -12.97 5.01
CA PRO A 47 2.34 -14.39 5.12
C PRO A 47 0.84 -14.64 4.92
N ASP A 48 0.45 -15.82 4.45
CA ASP A 48 -0.97 -16.22 4.36
C ASP A 48 -1.63 -16.20 5.75
N SER A 49 -0.90 -16.72 6.74
CA SER A 49 -1.29 -16.75 8.14
C SER A 49 -0.07 -16.64 9.05
N TYR A 50 -0.24 -16.13 10.26
CA TYR A 50 0.74 -16.32 11.32
C TYR A 50 0.91 -17.81 11.63
N VAL A 51 2.16 -18.30 11.59
CA VAL A 51 2.49 -19.67 12.00
C VAL A 51 3.14 -19.61 13.37
N HIS A 52 2.44 -20.09 14.41
CA HIS A 52 3.04 -20.37 15.71
C HIS A 52 3.47 -21.85 15.71
N ASN A 53 4.74 -22.11 16.05
CA ASN A 53 5.26 -23.47 16.21
C ASN A 53 5.09 -23.94 17.66
#